data_AF-A0A7S0C1S6-F1
#
_entry.id   AF-A0A7S0C1S6-F1
#
_cell.length_a   1.000
_cell.length_b   1.000
_cell.length_c   1.000
_cell.angle_alpha   90.00
_cell.angle_beta   90.00
_cell.angle_gamma   90.00
#
_symmetry.space_group_name_H-M   'P 1'
#
loop_
_entity.id
_entity.type
_entity.pdbx_description
1 polymer ?
#
loop_
_entity_poly.entity_id
_entity_poly.type
_entity_poly.pdbx_seq_one_letter_code
_entity_poly.pdbx_strand_id
1 'polypeptide(L)'
;DTQHTGAVSSKSIRYYYQLAGGFLWFGTALTVGLVAYTLMASTDLWLAAWVSPKNTRSVNYRATIYILLSLSQSICVMSLSAINAIATNRASRNLHHHSVERLLHATSTWYERTPSGRILSRFSGDLSMVDKLFAYVLDDTFQ
;
A
#
# COMPACT_ATOMS: atom_id res chain seq x y z
N ASP A 1 -3.69 -9.44 30.67
CA ASP A 1 -4.91 -8.81 30.13
C ASP A 1 -4.78 -7.31 29.98
N THR A 2 -4.89 -6.84 28.73
CA THR A 2 -5.60 -5.64 28.25
C THR A 2 -5.07 -5.33 26.85
N GLN A 3 -5.46 -6.16 25.87
CA GLN A 3 -5.40 -5.78 24.47
C GLN A 3 -6.35 -4.60 24.28
N HIS A 4 -5.81 -3.39 24.28
CA HIS A 4 -6.53 -2.24 23.74
C HIS A 4 -6.66 -2.47 22.23
N THR A 5 -7.84 -2.90 21.80
CA THR A 5 -8.29 -2.92 20.40
C THR A 5 -8.27 -1.50 19.83
N GLY A 6 -7.08 -1.04 19.45
CA GLY A 6 -6.68 -0.86 18.06
C GLY A 6 -7.50 0.03 17.13
N ALA A 7 -8.48 0.80 17.61
CA ALA A 7 -9.17 1.77 16.77
C ALA A 7 -8.20 2.94 16.46
N VAL A 8 -7.45 2.81 15.37
CA VAL A 8 -6.58 3.87 14.85
C VAL A 8 -7.46 5.08 14.57
N SER A 9 -7.25 6.16 15.32
CA SER A 9 -8.02 7.41 15.16
C SER A 9 -7.95 7.85 13.68
N SER A 10 -9.10 8.03 13.03
CA SER A 10 -9.18 8.39 11.60
C SER A 10 -8.41 9.67 11.27
N LYS A 11 -8.15 10.52 12.28
CA LYS A 11 -7.29 11.70 12.15
C LYS A 11 -5.84 11.34 11.84
N SER A 12 -5.31 10.27 12.44
CA SER A 12 -3.94 9.79 12.24
C SER A 12 -3.76 9.20 10.84
N ILE A 13 -4.74 8.45 10.34
CA ILE A 13 -4.77 7.94 8.96
C ILE A 13 -4.83 9.11 7.98
N ARG A 14 -5.73 10.08 8.21
CA ARG A 14 -5.87 11.27 7.36
C ARG A 14 -4.59 12.11 7.31
N TYR A 15 -3.88 12.22 8.42
CA TYR A 15 -2.60 12.92 8.50
C TYR A 15 -1.49 12.20 7.72
N TYR A 16 -1.41 10.87 7.83
CA TYR A 16 -0.47 10.06 7.04
C TYR A 16 -0.72 10.19 5.53
N TYR A 17 -1.99 10.12 5.09
CA TYR A 17 -2.36 10.32 3.69
C TYR A 17 -2.05 11.73 3.17
N GLN A 18 -2.22 12.77 4.00
CA GLN A 18 -1.84 14.14 3.63
C GLN A 18 -0.31 14.29 3.48
N LEU A 19 0.48 13.59 4.30
CA LEU A 19 1.94 13.60 4.23
C LEU A 19 2.53 12.76 3.09
N ALA A 20 1.82 11.71 2.66
CA ALA A 20 2.23 10.82 1.57
C ALA A 20 2.08 11.43 0.16
N GLY A 21 1.26 12.47 0.00
CA GLY A 21 0.97 13.09 -1.30
C GLY A 21 -0.46 13.59 -1.48
N GLY A 22 -1.31 13.47 -0.45
CA GLY A 22 -2.66 14.01 -0.45
C GLY A 22 -3.65 13.24 -1.34
N PHE A 23 -4.76 13.90 -1.68
CA PHE A 23 -5.89 13.31 -2.41
C PHE A 23 -5.52 12.79 -3.82
N LEU A 24 -4.55 13.43 -4.48
CA LEU A 24 -4.06 13.01 -5.81
C LEU A 24 -3.47 11.61 -5.76
N TRP A 25 -2.70 11.31 -4.71
CA TRP A 25 -2.03 10.02 -4.59
C TRP A 25 -3.03 8.89 -4.29
N PHE A 26 -3.98 9.17 -3.40
CA PHE A 26 -5.12 8.27 -3.15
C PHE A 26 -5.93 8.01 -4.42
N GLY A 27 -6.19 9.05 -5.22
CA GLY A 27 -6.87 8.92 -6.52
C GLY A 27 -6.08 8.03 -7.49
N THR A 28 -4.77 8.21 -7.61
CA THR A 28 -3.94 7.36 -8.49
C THR A 28 -3.90 5.91 -8.02
N ALA A 29 -3.73 5.65 -6.73
CA ALA A 29 -3.71 4.28 -6.19
C ALA A 29 -5.09 3.60 -6.34
N LEU A 30 -6.18 4.33 -6.10
CA LEU A 30 -7.54 3.82 -6.26
C LEU A 30 -7.84 3.48 -7.73
N THR A 31 -7.55 4.39 -8.66
CA THR A 31 -7.80 4.17 -10.09
C THR A 31 -7.00 3.00 -10.64
N VAL A 32 -5.70 2.90 -10.32
CA VAL A 32 -4.85 1.79 -10.76
C VAL A 32 -5.27 0.47 -10.10
N GLY A 33 -5.64 0.50 -8.81
CA GLY A 33 -6.16 -0.67 -8.10
C GLY A 33 -7.46 -1.22 -8.70
N LEU A 34 -8.41 -0.33 -9.03
CA LEU A 34 -9.65 -0.73 -9.71
C LEU A 34 -9.36 -1.35 -11.08
N VAL A 35 -8.45 -0.75 -11.86
CA VAL A 35 -8.05 -1.32 -13.16
C VAL A 35 -7.44 -2.71 -12.98
N ALA A 36 -6.53 -2.88 -12.02
CA ALA A 36 -5.91 -4.17 -11.74
C ALA A 36 -6.95 -5.24 -11.36
N TYR A 37 -7.92 -4.89 -10.51
CA TYR A 37 -9.00 -5.80 -10.12
C TYR A 37 -9.89 -6.19 -11.31
N THR A 38 -10.27 -5.23 -12.16
CA THR A 38 -11.06 -5.54 -13.37
C THR A 38 -10.32 -6.43 -14.37
N LEU A 39 -8.99 -6.25 -14.50
CA LEU A 39 -8.15 -7.11 -15.33
C LEU A 39 -8.08 -8.52 -14.76
N MET A 40 -7.93 -8.67 -13.44
CA MET A 40 -7.94 -9.96 -12.77
C MET A 40 -9.26 -10.70 -13.00
N ALA A 41 -10.40 -10.03 -12.77
CA ALA A 41 -11.72 -10.60 -13.05
C ALA A 41 -11.89 -10.97 -14.54
N SER A 42 -11.34 -10.17 -15.45
CA SER A 42 -11.38 -10.45 -16.89
C SER A 42 -10.57 -11.70 -17.26
N THR A 43 -9.38 -11.88 -16.68
CA THR A 43 -8.55 -13.08 -16.85
C THR A 43 -9.29 -14.32 -16.36
N ASP A 44 -9.95 -14.24 -15.19
CA ASP A 44 -10.71 -15.35 -14.60
C ASP A 44 -11.94 -15.71 -15.44
N LEU A 45 -12.69 -14.71 -15.90
CA LEU A 45 -13.84 -14.92 -16.79
C LEU A 45 -13.41 -15.54 -18.13
N TRP A 46 -12.27 -15.10 -18.67
CA TRP A 46 -11.72 -15.69 -19.89
C TRP A 46 -11.31 -17.15 -19.68
N LEU A 47 -10.69 -17.47 -18.55
CA LEU A 47 -10.34 -18.85 -18.19
C LEU A 47 -11.58 -19.72 -18.00
N ALA A 48 -12.63 -19.20 -17.36
CA ALA A 48 -13.91 -19.89 -17.24
C ALA A 48 -14.54 -20.17 -18.61
N ALA A 49 -14.48 -19.20 -19.53
CA ALA A 49 -14.89 -19.39 -20.91
C ALA A 49 -14.00 -20.43 -21.62
N TRP A 50 -12.70 -20.49 -21.33
CA TRP A 50 -11.82 -21.54 -21.85
C TRP A 50 -12.31 -22.93 -21.41
N VAL A 51 -12.61 -23.15 -20.14
CA VAL A 51 -12.98 -24.51 -19.69
C VAL A 51 -14.38 -24.95 -20.22
N SER A 52 -15.18 -24.03 -20.76
CA SER A 52 -16.53 -24.34 -21.26
C SER A 52 -16.55 -25.38 -22.40
N PRO A 53 -17.39 -26.44 -22.30
CA PRO A 53 -17.43 -27.54 -23.27
C PRO A 53 -18.00 -27.15 -24.66
N LYS A 54 -18.60 -25.96 -24.80
CA LYS A 54 -19.16 -25.46 -26.07
C LYS A 54 -18.14 -24.77 -26.97
N ASN A 55 -16.88 -24.65 -26.54
CA ASN A 55 -15.88 -23.86 -27.26
C ASN A 55 -15.13 -24.70 -28.31
N THR A 56 -15.35 -24.40 -29.59
CA THR A 56 -14.74 -25.08 -30.75
C THR A 56 -13.52 -24.35 -31.34
N ARG A 57 -13.09 -23.24 -30.72
CA ARG A 57 -11.93 -22.44 -31.17
C ARG A 57 -10.60 -23.17 -30.92
N SER A 58 -9.59 -22.87 -31.76
CA SER A 58 -8.27 -23.50 -31.63
C SER A 58 -7.61 -23.20 -30.28
N VAL A 59 -6.87 -24.17 -29.75
CA VAL A 59 -6.14 -24.05 -28.47
C VAL A 59 -5.14 -22.88 -28.53
N ASN A 60 -4.44 -22.72 -29.65
CA ASN A 60 -3.44 -21.67 -29.85
C ASN A 60 -4.06 -20.27 -29.72
N TYR A 61 -5.22 -20.01 -30.33
CA TYR A 61 -5.89 -18.72 -30.24
C TYR A 61 -6.26 -18.35 -28.78
N ARG A 62 -6.69 -19.34 -28.00
CA ARG A 62 -7.12 -19.16 -26.61
C ARG A 62 -5.95 -18.92 -25.68
N ALA A 63 -4.88 -19.69 -25.88
CA ALA A 63 -3.62 -19.54 -25.15
C ALA A 63 -3.00 -18.16 -25.40
N THR A 64 -2.99 -17.68 -26.65
CA THR A 64 -2.49 -16.34 -26.97
C THR A 64 -3.25 -15.25 -26.22
N ILE A 65 -4.59 -15.28 -26.21
CA ILE A 65 -5.39 -14.26 -25.49
C ILE A 65 -5.15 -14.33 -23.98
N TYR A 66 -5.10 -15.54 -23.41
CA TYR A 66 -4.84 -15.71 -21.99
C TYR A 66 -3.46 -15.17 -21.61
N ILE A 67 -2.41 -15.50 -22.37
CA ILE A 67 -1.06 -15.00 -22.12
C ILE A 67 -1.00 -13.47 -22.20
N LEU A 68 -1.67 -12.85 -23.18
CA LEU A 68 -1.72 -11.40 -23.30
C LEU A 68 -2.45 -10.72 -22.12
N LEU A 69 -3.57 -11.29 -21.68
CA LEU A 69 -4.31 -10.82 -20.52
C LEU A 69 -3.48 -10.94 -19.24
N SER A 70 -2.87 -12.10 -18.99
CA SER A 70 -2.03 -12.33 -17.83
C SER A 70 -0.80 -11.41 -17.82
N LEU A 71 -0.15 -11.20 -18.97
CA LEU A 71 0.99 -10.29 -19.06
C LEU A 71 0.58 -8.84 -18.76
N SER A 72 -0.56 -8.40 -19.30
CA SER A 72 -1.09 -7.06 -19.03
C SER A 72 -1.42 -6.87 -17.54
N GLN A 73 -2.06 -7.87 -16.92
CA GLN A 73 -2.34 -7.88 -15.48
C GLN A 73 -1.04 -7.80 -14.66
N SER A 74 -0.03 -8.62 -14.97
CA SER A 74 1.26 -8.59 -14.25
C SER A 74 1.95 -7.23 -14.34
N ILE A 75 1.97 -6.60 -15.52
CA ILE A 75 2.56 -5.27 -15.70
C ILE A 75 1.80 -4.23 -14.88
N CYS A 76 0.47 -4.31 -14.84
CA CYS A 76 -0.37 -3.37 -14.07
C CYS A 76 -0.10 -3.48 -12.57
N VAL A 77 -0.07 -4.72 -12.04
CA VAL A 77 0.21 -4.99 -10.61
C VAL A 77 1.63 -4.55 -10.23
N MET A 78 2.63 -4.84 -11.07
CA MET A 78 4.00 -4.40 -10.82
C MET A 78 4.13 -2.88 -10.79
N SER A 79 3.42 -2.19 -11.69
CA SER A 79 3.38 -0.73 -11.73
C SER A 79 2.73 -0.14 -10.47
N LEU A 80 1.60 -0.73 -10.03
CA LEU A 80 0.93 -0.34 -8.79
C LEU A 80 1.85 -0.49 -7.58
N SER A 81 2.55 -1.62 -7.47
CA SER A 81 3.51 -1.89 -6.40
C SER A 81 4.63 -0.86 -6.37
N ALA A 82 5.21 -0.52 -7.53
CA ALA A 82 6.25 0.49 -7.64
C ALA A 82 5.76 1.89 -7.23
N ILE A 83 4.57 2.29 -7.67
CA ILE A 83 3.93 3.55 -7.26
C ILE A 83 3.77 3.58 -5.75
N ASN A 84 3.20 2.52 -5.17
CA ASN A 84 2.98 2.38 -3.73
C ASN A 84 4.30 2.48 -2.94
N ALA A 85 5.34 1.77 -3.36
CA ALA A 85 6.65 1.82 -2.72
C ALA A 85 7.25 3.25 -2.71
N ILE A 86 7.14 3.98 -3.82
CA ILE A 86 7.63 5.36 -3.91
C ILE A 86 6.90 6.27 -2.92
N ALA A 87 5.60 6.09 -2.75
CA ALA A 87 4.80 6.93 -1.88
C ALA A 87 4.98 6.62 -0.41
N THR A 88 5.02 5.35 -0.02
CA THR A 88 5.34 4.95 1.34
C THR A 88 6.73 5.49 1.72
N ASN A 89 7.71 5.41 0.82
CA ASN A 89 9.03 5.98 1.05
C ASN A 89 8.97 7.52 1.22
N ARG A 90 8.22 8.23 0.37
CA ARG A 90 8.01 9.68 0.52
C ARG A 90 7.32 10.04 1.84
N ALA A 91 6.28 9.30 2.22
CA ALA A 91 5.55 9.48 3.48
C ALA A 91 6.47 9.28 4.69
N SER A 92 7.23 8.17 4.69
CA SER A 92 8.21 7.83 5.72
C SER A 92 9.28 8.92 5.86
N ARG A 93 9.82 9.42 4.74
CA ARG A 93 10.83 10.49 4.75
C ARG A 93 10.28 11.81 5.32
N ASN A 94 9.06 12.18 4.95
CA ASN A 94 8.40 13.37 5.48
C ASN A 94 8.09 13.25 6.98
N LEU A 95 7.59 12.09 7.42
CA LEU A 95 7.36 11.81 8.84
C LEU A 95 8.64 11.85 9.66
N HIS A 96 9.72 11.27 9.14
CA HIS A 96 11.02 11.30 9.78
C HIS A 96 11.53 12.75 9.92
N HIS A 97 11.51 13.54 8.84
CA HIS A 97 11.95 14.93 8.87
C HIS A 97 11.17 15.75 9.89
N HIS A 98 9.84 15.67 9.86
CA HIS A 98 8.98 16.43 10.75
C HIS A 98 9.16 16.04 12.23
N SER A 99 9.51 14.79 12.49
CA SER A 99 9.75 14.29 13.85
C SER A 99 11.11 14.73 14.38
N VAL A 100 12.15 14.70 13.55
CA VAL A 100 13.48 15.23 13.91
C VAL A 100 13.40 16.74 14.18
N GLU A 101 12.70 17.49 13.33
CA GLU A 101 12.54 18.95 13.51
C GLU A 101 11.85 19.29 14.84
N ARG A 102 10.82 18.52 15.23
CA ARG A 102 10.14 18.69 16.52
C ARG A 102 11.00 18.26 17.71
N LEU A 103 11.85 17.25 17.53
CA LEU A 103 12.82 16.84 18.56
C LEU A 103 13.88 17.92 18.80
N LEU A 104 14.36 18.57 17.73
CA LEU A 104 15.35 19.65 17.81
C LEU A 104 14.80 20.92 18.49
N HIS A 105 13.49 21.18 18.37
CA HIS A 105 12.81 22.28 19.07
C HIS A 105 12.34 21.92 20.49
N ALA A 106 12.50 20.66 20.93
CA ALA A 106 12.11 20.26 22.27
C ALA A 106 13.10 20.83 23.32
N THR A 107 12.55 21.35 24.42
CA THR A 107 13.31 22.00 25.49
C THR A 107 14.32 21.04 26.12
N SER A 108 15.51 21.52 26.50
CA SER A 108 16.63 20.74 27.05
C SER A 108 16.24 19.85 28.25
N THR A 109 15.27 20.27 29.07
CA THR A 109 14.73 19.50 30.21
C THR A 109 14.00 18.22 29.80
N TRP A 110 13.45 18.16 28.59
CA TRP A 110 12.81 16.95 28.04
C TRP A 110 13.84 15.92 27.57
N TYR A 111 14.99 16.39 27.08
CA TYR A 111 16.13 15.57 26.66
C TYR A 111 16.81 14.86 27.84
N GLU A 112 16.82 15.48 29.03
CA GLU A 112 17.37 14.87 30.25
C GLU A 112 16.49 13.75 30.83
N ARG A 113 15.16 13.84 30.66
CA ARG A 113 14.21 12.85 31.17
C ARG A 113 13.95 11.68 30.22
N THR A 114 14.32 11.82 28.94
CA THR A 114 14.00 10.84 27.90
C THR A 114 15.25 10.54 27.09
N PRO A 115 15.93 9.38 27.28
CA PRO A 115 17.14 9.09 26.53
C PRO A 115 16.81 9.03 25.03
N SER A 116 17.50 9.85 24.24
CA SER A 116 17.32 10.00 22.79
C SER A 116 17.33 8.67 22.02
N GLY A 117 18.12 7.69 22.48
CA GLY A 117 18.14 6.34 21.91
C GLY A 117 16.84 5.56 22.07
N ARG A 118 16.06 5.78 23.14
CA ARG A 118 14.76 5.14 23.38
C ARG A 118 13.66 5.77 22.52
N ILE A 119 13.76 7.06 22.22
CA ILE A 119 12.85 7.78 21.32
C ILE A 119 13.06 7.30 19.89
N LEU A 120 14.30 7.22 19.41
CA LEU A 120 14.59 6.73 18.07
C LEU A 120 14.18 5.26 17.88
N SER A 121 14.43 4.42 18.89
CA SER A 121 13.99 3.02 18.92
C SER A 121 12.46 2.89 18.85
N ARG A 122 11.72 3.69 19.61
CA ARG A 122 10.24 3.70 19.55
C ARG A 122 9.72 4.28 18.25
N PHE A 123 10.28 5.40 17.79
CA PHE A 123 9.85 6.05 16.57
C PHE A 123 10.08 5.16 15.34
N SER A 124 11.25 4.53 15.24
CA SER A 124 11.56 3.59 14.16
C SER A 124 10.68 2.34 14.23
N GLY A 125 10.38 1.84 15.44
CA GLY A 125 9.45 0.74 15.66
C GLY A 125 8.01 1.07 15.27
N ASP A 126 7.51 2.25 15.68
CA ASP A 126 6.16 2.71 15.39
C ASP A 126 5.98 3.03 13.90
N LEU A 127 6.99 3.64 13.25
CA LEU A 127 6.99 3.90 11.81
C LEU A 127 6.97 2.57 11.03
N SER A 128 7.79 1.61 11.43
CA SER A 128 7.80 0.26 10.85
C SER A 128 6.47 -0.47 11.05
N MET A 129 5.78 -0.23 12.17
CA MET A 129 4.47 -0.83 12.45
C MET A 129 3.38 -0.21 11.58
N VAL A 130 3.39 1.12 11.40
CA VAL A 130 2.45 1.83 10.52
C VAL A 130 2.65 1.41 9.06
N ASP A 131 3.89 1.30 8.59
CA ASP A 131 4.18 0.85 7.24
C ASP A 131 3.70 -0.60 7.00
N LYS A 132 3.85 -1.48 7.99
CA LYS A 132 3.30 -2.85 7.95
C LYS A 132 1.77 -2.86 7.97
N LEU A 133 1.15 -2.04 8.80
CA LEU A 133 -0.31 -1.94 8.88
C LEU A 133 -0.89 -1.42 7.57
N PHE A 134 -0.23 -0.45 6.94
CA PHE A 134 -0.62 0.08 5.64
C PHE A 134 -0.49 -0.98 4.54
N ALA A 135 0.63 -1.72 4.51
CA ALA A 135 0.81 -2.84 3.59
C ALA A 135 -0.28 -3.90 3.78
N TYR A 136 -0.63 -4.23 5.03
CA TYR A 136 -1.68 -5.19 5.36
C TYR A 136 -3.08 -4.71 4.94
N VAL A 137 -3.45 -3.46 5.22
CA VAL A 137 -4.75 -2.91 4.82
C VAL A 137 -4.88 -2.84 3.31
N LEU A 138 -3.81 -2.48 2.59
CA LEU A 138 -3.83 -2.52 1.13
C LEU A 138 -4.05 -3.95 0.63
N ASP A 139 -3.34 -4.93 1.17
CA ASP A 139 -3.50 -6.35 0.79
C ASP A 139 -4.93 -6.85 1.02
N ASP A 140 -5.50 -6.59 2.20
CA ASP A 140 -6.88 -6.95 2.57
C ASP A 140 -7.95 -6.24 1.72
N THR A 141 -7.67 -5.01 1.25
CA THR A 141 -8.61 -4.28 0.37
C THR A 141 -8.58 -4.80 -1.07
N PHE A 142 -7.50 -5.48 -1.48
CA PHE A 142 -7.31 -6.01 -2.84
C PHE A 142 -7.48 -7.53 -2.94
N GLN A 143 -7.74 -8.21 -1.82
CA GLN A 143 -8.11 -9.63 -1.76
C GLN A 143 -9.63 -9.82 -1.88
#